data_AF-A0A6N8FX42-F1
#
_entry.id   AF-A0A6N8FX42-F1
#
_cell.length_a   1.000
_cell.length_b   1.000
_cell.length_c   1.000
_cell.angle_alpha   90.00
_cell.angle_beta   90.00
_cell.angle_gamma   90.00
#
_symmetry.space_group_name_H-M   'P 1'
#
loop_
_entity.id
_entity.type
_entity.pdbx_description
1 polymer ?
#
loop_
_entity_poly.entity_id
_entity_poly.type
_entity_poly.pdbx_seq_one_letter_code
_entity_poly.pdbx_strand_id
1 'polypeptide(L)'
;MKKLHPNGRTPHKKPKGRVLSLQQKSRNRELAQLRVVGAHVNRRLKIFKILLERDRNRRRRFSLRFDLIAGLYNYELNLAK
;
A
#
# COMPACT_ATOMS: atom_id res chain seq x y z
N MET A 1 -5.31 7.86 21.56
CA MET A 1 -5.67 8.11 20.14
C MET A 1 -4.41 8.04 19.28
N LYS A 2 -4.41 7.28 18.18
CA LYS A 2 -3.24 7.16 17.29
C LYS A 2 -2.93 8.53 16.66
N LYS A 3 -1.80 9.14 17.05
CA LYS A 3 -1.25 10.34 16.40
C LYS A 3 -1.07 10.01 14.91
N LEU A 4 -1.80 10.69 14.03
CA LEU A 4 -1.53 10.59 12.60
C LEU A 4 -0.12 11.14 12.35
N HIS A 5 0.66 10.41 11.57
CA HIS A 5 1.92 10.94 11.06
C HIS A 5 1.63 12.26 10.31
N PRO A 6 2.49 13.30 10.42
CA PRO A 6 2.25 14.60 9.79
C PRO A 6 1.92 14.50 8.30
N ASN A 7 2.51 13.52 7.60
CA ASN A 7 2.31 13.29 6.17
C ASN A 7 1.20 12.25 5.86
N GLY A 8 0.50 11.74 6.87
CA GLY A 8 -0.48 10.67 6.74
C GLY A 8 -1.84 11.21 6.30
N ARG A 9 -2.30 10.80 5.11
CA ARG A 9 -3.65 11.10 4.61
C ARG A 9 -4.58 9.90 4.77
N THR A 10 -5.70 10.08 5.45
CA THR A 10 -6.75 9.07 5.61
C THR A 10 -8.05 9.52 4.95
N PRO A 11 -8.86 8.58 4.42
CA PRO A 11 -10.15 8.92 3.85
C PRO A 11 -11.12 9.40 4.93
N HIS A 12 -12.00 10.31 4.56
CA HIS A 12 -13.11 10.74 5.40
C HIS A 12 -14.05 9.56 5.64
N LYS A 13 -14.26 9.22 6.92
CA LYS A 13 -15.24 8.20 7.32
C LYS A 13 -16.64 8.77 7.31
N LYS A 14 -17.62 7.96 6.89
CA LYS A 14 -19.03 8.31 6.97
C LYS A 14 -19.46 8.42 8.45
N PRO A 15 -20.05 9.54 8.91
CA PRO A 15 -20.57 9.64 10.27
C PRO A 15 -21.86 8.81 10.44
N LYS A 16 -22.16 8.37 11.66
CA LYS A 16 -23.41 7.68 11.96
C LYS A 16 -24.60 8.59 11.64
N GLY A 17 -25.58 8.09 10.88
CA GLY A 17 -26.80 8.84 10.53
C GLY A 17 -26.61 10.01 9.54
N ARG A 18 -25.41 10.21 8.97
CA ARG A 18 -25.13 11.29 8.01
C ARG A 18 -24.48 10.77 6.73
N VAL A 19 -24.53 11.58 5.68
CA VAL A 19 -23.87 11.31 4.40
C VAL A 19 -22.57 12.10 4.27
N LEU A 20 -21.62 11.57 3.49
CA LEU A 20 -20.44 12.33 3.09
C LEU A 20 -20.85 13.42 2.11
N SER A 21 -20.28 14.62 2.26
CA SER A 21 -20.46 15.69 1.28
C SER A 21 -19.85 15.31 -0.07
N LEU A 22 -20.28 15.96 -1.15
CA LEU A 22 -19.72 15.72 -2.50
C LEU A 22 -18.21 15.98 -2.52
N GLN A 23 -17.74 17.03 -1.86
CA GLN A 23 -16.32 17.34 -1.73
C GLN A 23 -15.54 16.25 -0.99
N GLN A 24 -16.09 15.70 0.11
CA GLN A 24 -15.46 14.60 0.84
C GLN A 24 -15.39 13.33 -0.01
N LYS A 25 -16.42 13.05 -0.80
CA LYS A 25 -16.43 11.91 -1.74
C LYS A 25 -15.37 12.09 -2.83
N SER A 26 -15.23 13.30 -3.41
CA SER A 26 -14.18 13.59 -4.40
C SER A 26 -12.79 13.37 -3.83
N ARG A 27 -12.51 13.95 -2.65
CA ARG A 27 -11.22 13.76 -1.95
C ARG A 27 -10.92 12.30 -1.66
N ASN A 28 -11.91 11.53 -1.22
CA ASN A 28 -11.75 10.08 -1.01
C ASN A 28 -11.46 9.34 -2.32
N ARG A 29 -12.06 9.76 -3.44
CA ARG A 29 -11.84 9.15 -4.77
C ARG A 29 -10.42 9.45 -5.28
N GLU A 30 -9.96 10.69 -5.19
CA GLU A 30 -8.57 11.06 -5.53
C GLU A 30 -7.58 10.28 -4.67
N LEU A 31 -7.81 10.21 -3.35
CA LEU A 31 -6.96 9.44 -2.45
C LEU A 31 -6.98 7.93 -2.80
N ALA A 32 -8.12 7.40 -3.21
CA ALA A 32 -8.23 6.01 -3.65
C ALA A 32 -7.41 5.78 -4.93
N GLN A 33 -7.52 6.64 -5.94
CA GLN A 33 -6.75 6.56 -7.19
C GLN A 33 -5.24 6.55 -6.91
N LEU A 34 -4.75 7.44 -6.05
CA LEU A 34 -3.35 7.46 -5.63
C LEU A 34 -2.92 6.16 -4.93
N ARG A 35 -3.81 5.56 -4.12
CA ARG A 35 -3.53 4.32 -3.39
C ARG A 35 -3.53 3.08 -4.27
N VAL A 36 -4.18 3.11 -5.44
CA VAL A 36 -4.26 1.96 -6.35
C VAL A 36 -2.85 1.44 -6.65
N VAL A 37 -1.91 2.32 -7.02
CA VAL A 37 -0.54 1.92 -7.35
C VAL A 37 0.14 1.20 -6.18
N GLY A 38 0.10 1.79 -4.98
CA GLY A 38 0.67 1.16 -3.78
C GLY A 38 -0.01 -0.16 -3.39
N ALA A 39 -1.31 -0.30 -3.65
CA ALA A 39 -2.04 -1.54 -3.41
C ALA A 39 -1.59 -2.67 -4.36
N HIS A 40 -1.30 -2.35 -5.63
CA HIS A 40 -0.76 -3.32 -6.59
C HIS A 40 0.61 -3.83 -6.15
N VAL A 41 1.51 -2.93 -5.74
CA VAL A 41 2.83 -3.31 -5.20
C VAL A 41 2.67 -4.19 -3.97
N ASN A 42 1.84 -3.77 -2.99
CA ASN A 42 1.58 -4.57 -1.79
C ASN A 42 1.00 -5.95 -2.09
N ARG A 43 0.11 -6.06 -3.08
CA ARG A 43 -0.44 -7.36 -3.52
C ARG A 43 0.68 -8.27 -4.03
N ARG A 44 1.56 -7.76 -4.90
CA ARG A 44 2.69 -8.53 -5.45
C ARG A 44 3.67 -8.95 -4.36
N LEU A 45 3.99 -8.06 -3.42
CA LEU A 45 4.85 -8.38 -2.26
C LEU A 45 4.26 -9.47 -1.35
N LYS A 46 2.93 -9.56 -1.24
CA LYS A 46 2.26 -10.63 -0.49
C LYS A 46 2.33 -12.00 -1.18
N ILE A 47 2.47 -12.05 -2.51
CA ILE A 47 2.65 -13.32 -3.25
C ILE A 47 3.95 -14.01 -2.83
N PHE A 48 5.03 -13.23 -2.68
CA PHE A 48 6.31 -13.72 -2.17
C PHE A 48 6.28 -14.09 -0.68
N LYS A 49 5.12 -13.96 -0.01
CA LYS A 49 4.88 -14.26 1.41
C LYS A 49 5.71 -13.46 2.41
N ILE A 50 6.64 -12.61 1.96
CA ILE A 50 7.52 -11.78 2.78
C ILE A 50 6.77 -10.92 3.80
N LEU A 51 5.61 -10.38 3.41
CA LEU A 51 4.76 -9.54 4.25
C LEU A 51 3.49 -10.25 4.75
N LEU A 52 3.23 -11.47 4.28
CA LEU A 52 2.00 -12.21 4.59
C LEU A 52 2.21 -13.22 5.72
N GLU A 53 3.36 -13.89 5.73
CA GLU A 53 3.69 -14.92 6.69
C GLU A 53 4.84 -14.46 7.59
N ARG A 54 5.01 -15.14 8.73
CA ARG A 54 6.17 -14.90 9.59
C ARG A 54 7.42 -15.38 8.85
N ASP A 55 8.26 -14.45 8.39
CA ASP A 55 9.53 -14.79 7.76
C ASP A 55 10.42 -15.56 8.75
N ARG A 56 10.54 -16.88 8.55
CA ARG A 56 11.35 -17.77 9.40
C ARG A 56 12.83 -17.77 9.02
N ASN A 57 13.19 -17.14 7.91
CA ASN A 57 14.58 -17.00 7.49
C ASN A 57 15.30 -15.95 8.34
N ARG A 58 16.63 -16.03 8.37
CA ARG A 58 17.46 -15.13 9.17
C ARG A 58 17.22 -13.65 8.79
N ARG A 59 16.71 -12.87 9.74
CA ARG A 59 16.34 -11.45 9.58
C ARG A 59 17.46 -10.56 9.02
N ARG A 60 18.73 -10.92 9.25
CA ARG A 60 19.92 -10.19 8.77
C ARG A 60 19.91 -9.92 7.25
N ARG A 61 19.29 -10.79 6.45
CA ARG A 61 19.19 -10.65 4.98
C ARG A 61 17.78 -10.33 4.49
N PHE A 62 16.91 -9.80 5.36
CA PHE A 62 15.55 -9.43 4.97
C PHE A 62 15.55 -8.34 3.90
N SER A 63 16.29 -7.24 4.12
CA SER A 63 16.36 -6.12 3.16
C SER A 63 16.86 -6.59 1.80
N LEU A 64 17.95 -7.37 1.75
CA LEU A 64 18.45 -7.91 0.48
C LEU A 64 17.42 -8.73 -0.29
N ARG A 65 16.67 -9.60 0.40
CA ARG A 65 15.60 -10.40 -0.25
C ARG A 65 14.47 -9.50 -0.75
N PHE A 66 14.10 -8.49 0.03
CA PHE A 66 13.10 -7.50 -0.36
C PHE A 66 13.55 -6.69 -1.57
N ASP A 67 14.80 -6.21 -1.58
CA ASP A 67 15.39 -5.42 -2.65
C ASP A 67 15.46 -6.23 -3.96
N LEU A 68 15.84 -7.51 -3.88
CA LEU A 68 15.85 -8.41 -5.05
C LEU A 68 14.45 -8.63 -5.64
N ILE A 69 13.44 -8.83 -4.78
CA ILE A 69 12.05 -8.99 -5.22
C ILE A 69 11.49 -7.70 -5.80
N ALA A 70 11.82 -6.54 -5.21
CA ALA A 70 11.45 -5.24 -5.76
C ALA A 70 12.12 -5.03 -7.13
N GLY A 71 13.40 -5.38 -7.27
CA GLY A 71 14.12 -5.34 -8.54
C GLY A 71 13.48 -6.22 -9.62
N LEU A 72 13.17 -7.49 -9.28
CA LEU A 72 12.50 -8.41 -10.20
C LEU A 72 11.13 -7.86 -10.63
N TYR A 73 10.33 -7.37 -9.69
CA TYR A 73 9.02 -6.80 -9.99
C TYR A 73 9.11 -5.55 -10.88
N ASN A 74 10.10 -4.68 -10.64
CA ASN A 74 10.33 -3.51 -11.48
C ASN A 74 10.76 -3.90 -12.90
N TYR A 75 11.56 -4.96 -13.03
CA TYR A 75 11.95 -5.51 -14.33
C TYR A 75 10.74 -6.07 -15.08
N GLU A 76 9.89 -6.88 -14.43
CA GLU A 76 8.63 -7.37 -15.02
C GLU A 76 7.69 -6.24 -15.45
N LEU A 77 7.57 -5.18 -14.63
CA LEU A 77 6.77 -4.01 -14.98
C LEU A 77 7.33 -3.23 -16.18
N ASN A 78 8.64 -3.24 -16.37
CA ASN A 78 9.27 -2.59 -17.51
C ASN A 78 9.06 -3.40 -18.79
N LEU A 79 9.14 -4.74 -18.71
CA LEU A 79 8.86 -5.64 -19.84
C LEU A 79 7.40 -5.61 -20.30
N ALA A 80 6.46 -5.35 -19.39
CA ALA A 80 5.02 -5.31 -19.69
C ALA A 80 4.53 -3.95 -20.21
N LYS A 81 5.42 -2.97 -20.37
CA LYS A 81 5.15 -1.67 -21.00
C LYS A 81 5.47 -1.71 -22.48
#